data_AF-M3ASA2-F1
#
_entry.id   AF-M3ASA2-F1
#
_cell.length_a   1.000
_cell.length_b   1.000
_cell.length_c   1.000
_cell.angle_alpha   90.00
_cell.angle_beta   90.00
_cell.angle_gamma   90.00
#
_symmetry.space_group_name_H-M   'P 1'
#
loop_
_entity.id
_entity.type
_entity.pdbx_description
1 polymer ?
#
loop_
_entity_poly.entity_id
_entity_poly.type
_entity_poly.pdbx_seq_one_letter_code
_entity_poly.pdbx_strand_id
1 'polypeptide(L)'
;MQEPTHAVRSASSTGGYWQRFWRDISPTSNTHAVWIEYNEDLLGKGWYPYTLSQHGNKIYKTNIPDAKTKQYLGRITPSGDRYLIHNPVYRDDLSRQPLTIAMSRESRATGVQQAYRSIGVLRTNASTVIAPETRDRYKNHGFSYPTAVQVEGSLIVAYSENKENIWVSVVKIQDLPEELST
;
A
#
# COMPACT_ATOMS: atom_id res chain seq x y z
N MET A 1 15.55 2.08 3.95
CA MET A 1 14.14 2.28 4.35
C MET A 1 13.98 3.59 5.09
N GLN A 2 13.14 4.51 4.60
CA GLN A 2 13.14 5.88 5.16
C GLN A 2 11.76 6.54 5.15
N GLU A 3 10.73 5.94 4.54
CA GLU A 3 9.43 6.60 4.38
C GLU A 3 8.28 5.68 4.84
N PRO A 4 7.62 6.00 5.98
CA PRO A 4 6.40 5.31 6.39
C PRO A 4 5.22 5.74 5.54
N THR A 5 4.22 4.87 5.44
CA THR A 5 2.98 5.11 4.72
C THR A 5 1.80 5.20 5.69
N HIS A 6 0.57 5.17 5.14
CA HIS A 6 -0.65 5.22 5.93
C HIS A 6 -0.75 4.03 6.91
N ALA A 7 -1.19 4.33 8.12
CA ALA A 7 -1.36 3.36 9.19
C ALA A 7 -2.82 2.96 9.35
N VAL A 8 -3.07 1.68 9.58
CA VAL A 8 -4.41 1.15 9.89
C VAL A 8 -4.37 0.32 11.15
N ARG A 9 -5.48 0.31 11.89
CA ARG A 9 -5.63 -0.53 13.07
C ARG A 9 -6.42 -1.79 12.72
N SER A 10 -5.85 -2.98 12.97
CA SER A 10 -6.63 -4.22 13.09
C SER A 10 -7.09 -4.37 14.53
N ALA A 11 -8.39 -4.55 14.75
CA ALA A 11 -8.98 -4.69 16.07
C ALA A 11 -9.70 -6.04 16.18
N SER A 12 -9.46 -6.74 17.28
CA SER A 12 -10.23 -7.91 17.71
C SER A 12 -10.84 -7.63 19.10
N SER A 13 -11.76 -8.47 19.53
CA SER A 13 -12.35 -8.41 20.88
C SER A 13 -11.33 -8.60 22.00
N THR A 14 -10.16 -9.19 21.70
CA THR A 14 -9.09 -9.48 22.66
C THR A 14 -7.90 -8.53 22.57
N GLY A 15 -7.93 -7.53 21.67
CA GLY A 15 -6.85 -6.57 21.49
C GLY A 15 -6.70 -6.10 20.05
N GLY A 16 -5.48 -5.77 19.65
CA GLY A 16 -5.17 -5.49 18.25
C GLY A 16 -3.93 -4.64 18.10
N TYR A 17 -3.62 -4.31 16.86
CA TYR A 17 -2.38 -3.62 16.53
C TYR A 17 -2.61 -2.61 15.43
N TRP A 18 -1.79 -1.57 15.45
CA TRP A 18 -1.51 -0.72 14.32
C TRP A 18 -0.54 -1.41 13.37
N GLN A 19 -0.79 -1.27 12.08
CA GLN A 19 0.08 -1.69 11.00
C GLN A 19 0.32 -0.52 10.07
N ARG A 20 1.55 -0.36 9.61
CA ARG A 20 1.88 0.50 8.46
C ARG A 20 2.95 -0.16 7.61
N PHE A 21 2.98 0.22 6.33
CA PHE A 21 4.07 -0.16 5.45
C PHE A 21 5.13 0.95 5.37
N TRP A 22 6.32 0.54 4.99
CA TRP A 22 7.46 1.37 4.70
C TRP A 22 7.91 1.15 3.28
N ARG A 23 8.32 2.26 2.66
CA ARG A 23 8.98 2.26 1.38
C ARG A 23 10.49 2.26 1.60
N ASP A 24 11.17 1.38 0.87
CA ASP A 24 12.59 1.50 0.69
C ASP A 24 12.87 2.55 -0.38
N ILE A 25 13.57 3.63 -0.04
CA ILE A 25 13.94 4.71 -0.97
C ILE A 25 15.46 4.76 -1.20
N SER A 26 16.17 3.71 -0.79
CA SER A 26 17.62 3.61 -0.97
C SER A 26 17.98 3.72 -2.45
N PRO A 27 18.89 4.63 -2.86
CA PRO A 27 19.13 4.96 -4.27
C PRO A 27 19.88 3.85 -5.03
N THR A 28 20.79 3.13 -4.36
CA THR A 28 21.72 2.18 -5.00
C THR A 28 21.46 0.72 -4.67
N SER A 29 20.74 0.43 -3.57
CA SER A 29 20.44 -0.93 -3.11
C SER A 29 19.02 -1.01 -2.57
N ASN A 30 18.06 -0.71 -3.45
CA ASN A 30 16.65 -0.81 -3.11
C ASN A 30 16.23 -2.28 -3.07
N THR A 31 15.53 -2.67 -2.02
CA THR A 31 15.11 -4.06 -1.83
C THR A 31 13.97 -4.53 -2.72
N HIS A 32 13.29 -3.63 -3.45
CA HIS A 32 12.09 -3.93 -4.25
C HIS A 32 11.01 -4.68 -3.46
N ALA A 33 10.96 -4.45 -2.15
CA ALA A 33 10.04 -5.09 -1.26
C ALA A 33 9.32 -4.03 -0.44
N VAL A 34 8.06 -4.31 -0.12
CA VAL A 34 7.35 -3.57 0.91
C VAL A 34 7.85 -4.06 2.27
N TRP A 35 8.04 -3.14 3.21
CA TRP A 35 8.42 -3.45 4.58
C TRP A 35 7.29 -3.12 5.54
N ILE A 36 7.09 -3.90 6.59
CA ILE A 36 5.93 -3.79 7.48
C ILE A 36 6.36 -3.53 8.91
N GLU A 37 5.64 -2.66 9.61
CA GLU A 37 5.82 -2.36 11.02
C GLU A 37 4.50 -2.53 11.76
N TYR A 38 4.57 -3.07 12.98
CA TYR A 38 3.45 -3.26 13.88
C TYR A 38 3.64 -2.48 15.18
N ASN A 39 2.54 -2.11 15.82
CA ASN A 39 2.53 -1.49 17.14
C ASN A 39 1.25 -1.83 17.89
N GLU A 40 1.39 -2.36 19.10
CA GLU A 40 0.27 -2.81 19.95
C GLU A 40 -0.31 -1.68 20.81
N ASP A 41 0.41 -0.56 20.96
CA ASP A 41 -0.07 0.60 21.70
C ASP A 41 -1.30 1.19 21.00
N LEU A 42 -2.45 1.11 21.68
CA LEU A 42 -3.74 1.56 21.16
C LEU A 42 -3.72 3.02 20.70
N LEU A 43 -2.94 3.87 21.38
CA LEU A 43 -2.84 5.30 21.13
C LEU A 43 -1.71 5.65 20.15
N GLY A 44 -1.02 4.66 19.58
CA GLY A 44 0.10 4.84 18.67
C GLY A 44 1.38 5.39 19.33
N LYS A 45 1.44 5.42 20.67
CA LYS A 45 2.55 6.03 21.44
C LYS A 45 3.87 5.30 21.26
N GLY A 46 3.84 4.02 20.87
CA GLY A 46 5.04 3.25 20.52
C GLY A 46 5.80 3.78 19.30
N TRP A 47 5.21 4.67 18.49
CA TRP A 47 5.84 5.18 17.26
C TRP A 47 6.56 6.51 17.46
N TYR A 48 7.60 6.73 16.64
CA TYR A 48 8.15 8.06 16.42
C TYR A 48 7.07 9.03 15.90
N PRO A 49 7.02 10.30 16.35
CA PRO A 49 7.97 10.96 17.25
C PRO A 49 7.70 10.79 18.75
N TYR A 50 6.61 10.10 19.15
CA TYR A 50 6.28 9.94 20.57
C TYR A 50 7.35 9.12 21.29
N THR A 51 7.80 8.03 20.67
CA THR A 51 8.97 7.27 21.11
C THR A 51 10.16 7.66 20.22
N LEU A 52 11.16 8.33 20.80
CA LEU A 52 12.33 8.84 20.08
C LEU A 52 13.41 7.78 19.81
N SER A 53 13.28 6.57 20.37
CA SER A 53 14.17 5.47 20.02
C SER A 53 13.79 4.93 18.64
N GLN A 54 14.75 4.96 17.72
CA GLN A 54 14.62 4.42 16.36
C GLN A 54 14.36 2.89 16.34
N HIS A 55 14.46 2.22 17.51
CA HIS A 55 14.65 0.77 17.63
C HIS A 55 13.72 0.06 18.64
N GLY A 56 12.56 0.65 18.99
CA GLY A 56 11.52 -0.06 19.75
C GLY A 56 10.57 -0.90 18.87
N ASN A 57 10.40 -0.48 17.61
CA ASN A 57 9.43 -1.07 16.69
C ASN A 57 10.14 -2.00 15.71
N LYS A 58 9.61 -3.21 15.56
CA LYS A 58 10.19 -4.20 14.65
C LYS A 58 9.65 -3.98 13.24
N ILE A 59 10.54 -3.64 12.31
CA ILE A 59 10.22 -3.50 10.89
C ILE A 59 10.74 -4.73 10.14
N TYR A 60 9.86 -5.37 9.39
CA TYR A 60 10.12 -6.64 8.72
C TYR A 60 10.02 -6.52 7.21
N LYS A 61 10.92 -7.19 6.50
CA LYS A 61 10.84 -7.31 5.04
C LYS A 61 9.71 -8.28 4.69
N THR A 62 8.83 -7.92 3.76
CA THR A 62 7.83 -8.84 3.22
C THR A 62 8.33 -9.50 1.93
N ASN A 63 7.59 -10.49 1.43
CA ASN A 63 7.75 -11.04 0.08
C ASN A 63 6.93 -10.29 -0.98
N ILE A 64 6.30 -9.17 -0.64
CA ILE A 64 5.48 -8.37 -1.56
C ILE A 64 6.42 -7.51 -2.42
N PRO A 65 6.47 -7.73 -3.75
CA PRO A 65 7.31 -6.94 -4.64
C PRO A 65 6.80 -5.50 -4.75
N ASP A 66 7.69 -4.54 -5.03
CA ASP A 66 7.30 -3.15 -5.27
C ASP A 66 8.18 -2.45 -6.32
N ALA A 67 7.55 -1.62 -7.14
CA ALA A 67 8.18 -0.82 -8.21
C ALA A 67 8.92 0.44 -7.70
N LYS A 68 9.40 0.43 -6.45
CA LYS A 68 10.04 1.56 -5.78
C LYS A 68 9.14 2.80 -5.69
N THR A 69 7.84 2.63 -5.48
CA THR A 69 6.86 3.71 -5.39
C THR A 69 6.26 3.77 -3.99
N LYS A 70 5.35 4.70 -3.71
CA LYS A 70 4.59 4.68 -2.46
C LYS A 70 3.45 3.68 -2.58
N GLN A 71 3.10 3.09 -1.44
CA GLN A 71 2.02 2.14 -1.27
C GLN A 71 0.98 2.76 -0.36
N TYR A 72 -0.27 2.33 -0.51
CA TYR A 72 -1.36 2.75 0.36
C TYR A 72 -2.01 1.55 1.02
N LEU A 73 -1.92 1.51 2.35
CA LEU A 73 -2.61 0.55 3.19
C LEU A 73 -3.91 1.17 3.68
N GLY A 74 -5.02 0.48 3.48
CA GLY A 74 -6.31 0.89 4.01
C GLY A 74 -7.10 -0.26 4.60
N ARG A 75 -8.23 0.10 5.23
CA ARG A 75 -9.16 -0.83 5.88
C ARG A 75 -10.58 -0.51 5.43
N ILE A 76 -11.35 -1.55 5.13
CA ILE A 76 -12.76 -1.46 4.78
C ILE A 76 -13.59 -1.46 6.06
N THR A 77 -14.50 -0.50 6.17
CA THR A 77 -15.48 -0.42 7.25
C THR A 77 -16.84 -0.89 6.71
N PRO A 78 -17.60 -1.73 7.44
CA PRO A 78 -17.34 -2.25 8.78
C PRO A 78 -16.63 -3.62 8.80
N SER A 79 -16.35 -4.25 7.65
CA SER A 79 -15.87 -5.64 7.62
C SER A 79 -14.51 -5.84 8.32
N GLY A 80 -13.67 -4.81 8.32
CA GLY A 80 -12.33 -4.87 8.87
C GLY A 80 -11.28 -5.38 7.89
N ASP A 81 -11.69 -5.81 6.70
CA ASP A 81 -10.80 -6.25 5.64
C ASP A 81 -9.77 -5.16 5.31
N ARG A 82 -8.56 -5.57 4.96
CA ARG A 82 -7.47 -4.66 4.64
C ARG A 82 -7.14 -4.75 3.17
N TYR A 83 -6.74 -3.62 2.61
CA TYR A 83 -6.33 -3.53 1.22
C TYR A 83 -4.99 -2.82 1.08
N LEU A 84 -4.20 -3.29 0.12
CA LEU A 84 -2.92 -2.70 -0.25
C LEU A 84 -2.96 -2.29 -1.71
N ILE A 85 -2.85 -0.98 -1.95
CA ILE A 85 -2.76 -0.41 -3.29
C ILE A 85 -1.30 -0.07 -3.57
N HIS A 86 -0.72 -0.70 -4.60
CA HIS A 86 0.68 -0.52 -4.99
C HIS A 86 0.97 -1.09 -6.38
N ASN A 87 2.22 -1.00 -6.81
CA ASN A 87 2.72 -1.51 -8.08
C ASN A 87 3.60 -2.76 -7.84
N PRO A 88 3.04 -3.99 -7.88
CA PRO A 88 3.66 -5.21 -7.39
C PRO A 88 4.64 -5.82 -8.40
N VAL A 89 5.63 -5.06 -8.85
CA VAL A 89 6.57 -5.53 -9.88
C VAL A 89 8.02 -5.33 -9.45
N TYR A 90 8.81 -6.39 -9.64
CA TYR A 90 10.26 -6.33 -9.61
C TYR A 90 10.75 -6.05 -11.04
N ARG A 91 11.19 -4.82 -11.32
CA ARG A 91 11.72 -4.43 -12.63
C ARG A 91 12.85 -3.42 -12.51
N ASP A 92 13.86 -3.59 -13.36
CA ASP A 92 15.01 -2.69 -13.45
C ASP A 92 14.74 -1.47 -14.34
N ASP A 93 13.72 -1.54 -15.21
CA ASP A 93 13.31 -0.46 -16.13
C ASP A 93 12.60 0.71 -15.43
N LEU A 94 12.44 0.63 -14.11
CA LEU A 94 11.76 1.60 -13.26
C LEU A 94 10.29 1.88 -13.63
N SER A 95 9.68 1.04 -14.47
CA SER A 95 8.27 1.14 -14.85
C SER A 95 7.37 0.81 -13.66
N ARG A 96 6.31 1.60 -13.48
CA ARG A 96 5.41 1.52 -12.32
C ARG A 96 4.01 1.09 -12.73
N GLN A 97 3.91 -0.08 -13.32
CA GLN A 97 2.63 -0.66 -13.75
C GLN A 97 2.65 -2.19 -13.64
N PRO A 98 1.49 -2.85 -13.39
CA PRO A 98 0.17 -2.25 -13.18
C PRO A 98 0.02 -1.58 -11.80
N LEU A 99 -1.00 -0.75 -11.62
CA LEU A 99 -1.50 -0.38 -10.29
C LEU A 99 -2.51 -1.43 -9.86
N THR A 100 -2.31 -2.00 -8.68
CA THR A 100 -3.12 -3.12 -8.17
C THR A 100 -3.76 -2.80 -6.84
N ILE A 101 -4.79 -3.57 -6.49
CA ILE A 101 -5.36 -3.65 -5.15
C ILE A 101 -5.30 -5.10 -4.68
N ALA A 102 -4.59 -5.35 -3.60
CA ALA A 102 -4.52 -6.66 -2.96
C ALA A 102 -5.37 -6.65 -1.70
N MET A 103 -6.09 -7.75 -1.44
CA MET A 103 -7.00 -7.87 -0.28
C MET A 103 -6.48 -8.88 0.74
N SER A 104 -6.66 -8.53 2.00
CA SER A 104 -6.43 -9.36 3.17
C SER A 104 -7.73 -9.38 3.97
N ARG A 105 -8.47 -10.49 3.86
CA ARG A 105 -9.82 -10.62 4.42
C ARG A 105 -9.75 -11.11 5.87
N GLU A 106 -10.46 -10.45 6.78
CA GLU A 106 -10.56 -10.92 8.17
C GLU A 106 -11.53 -12.11 8.22
N SER A 107 -11.01 -13.32 8.45
CA SER A 107 -11.85 -14.50 8.68
C SER A 107 -12.28 -14.54 10.15
N ARG A 108 -13.59 -14.68 10.38
CA ARG A 108 -14.16 -14.92 11.73
C ARG A 108 -13.61 -16.19 12.40
N ALA A 109 -13.09 -17.14 11.62
CA ALA A 109 -12.63 -18.44 12.11
C ALA A 109 -11.13 -18.48 12.46
N THR A 110 -10.29 -17.65 11.83
CA THR A 110 -8.81 -17.71 11.97
C THR A 110 -8.18 -16.44 12.53
N GLY A 111 -8.98 -15.42 12.83
CA GLY A 111 -8.50 -14.12 13.29
C GLY A 111 -7.90 -13.27 12.17
N VAL A 112 -7.17 -12.21 12.56
CA VAL A 112 -6.58 -11.23 11.64
C VAL A 112 -5.57 -11.92 10.72
N GLN A 113 -5.88 -12.06 9.44
CA GLN A 113 -4.95 -12.59 8.45
C GLN A 113 -3.91 -11.54 8.10
N GLN A 114 -2.61 -11.84 8.23
CA GLN A 114 -1.54 -10.92 7.83
C GLN A 114 -1.22 -10.97 6.33
N ALA A 115 -1.62 -12.04 5.64
CA ALA A 115 -1.38 -12.25 4.22
C ALA A 115 -2.42 -11.54 3.34
N TYR A 116 -1.98 -11.12 2.15
CA TYR A 116 -2.84 -10.70 1.05
C TYR A 116 -2.99 -11.86 0.09
N ARG A 117 -4.22 -12.31 -0.15
CA ARG A 117 -4.49 -13.59 -0.82
C ARG A 117 -5.24 -13.45 -2.14
N SER A 118 -5.87 -12.31 -2.37
CA SER A 118 -6.47 -11.97 -3.66
C SER A 118 -5.93 -10.63 -4.15
N ILE A 119 -5.82 -10.48 -5.47
CA ILE A 119 -5.28 -9.29 -6.11
C ILE A 119 -6.08 -8.97 -7.37
N GLY A 120 -6.34 -7.68 -7.58
CA GLY A 120 -6.99 -7.14 -8.77
C GLY A 120 -6.18 -5.99 -9.36
N VAL A 121 -6.37 -5.74 -10.65
CA VAL A 121 -5.76 -4.62 -11.36
C VAL A 121 -6.69 -3.42 -11.30
N LEU A 122 -6.23 -2.32 -10.70
CA LEU A 122 -6.94 -1.04 -10.70
C LEU A 122 -6.72 -0.28 -11.99
N ARG A 123 -5.48 -0.29 -12.49
CA ARG A 123 -5.09 0.44 -13.69
C ARG A 123 -3.90 -0.20 -14.37
N THR A 124 -3.94 -0.18 -15.70
CA THR A 124 -2.87 -0.59 -16.60
C THR A 124 -2.76 0.43 -17.73
N ASN A 125 -1.79 0.24 -18.63
CA ASN A 125 -1.63 0.97 -19.89
C ASN A 125 -1.38 2.46 -19.67
N ALA A 126 -0.38 2.79 -18.83
CA ALA A 126 0.03 4.17 -18.65
C ALA A 126 0.54 4.77 -19.97
N SER A 127 0.24 6.05 -20.21
CA SER A 127 0.70 6.78 -21.39
C SER A 127 2.21 6.65 -21.56
N THR A 128 2.67 6.28 -22.76
CA THR A 128 4.09 6.28 -23.12
C THR A 128 4.60 7.68 -23.44
N VAL A 129 3.70 8.65 -23.64
CA VAL A 129 4.03 10.06 -23.80
C VAL A 129 4.13 10.69 -22.42
N ILE A 130 5.32 11.18 -22.09
CA ILE A 130 5.63 11.90 -20.85
C ILE A 130 5.94 13.35 -21.26
N ALA A 131 5.29 14.32 -20.62
CA ALA A 131 5.56 15.73 -20.88
C ALA A 131 7.01 16.09 -20.46
N PRO A 132 7.65 17.03 -21.17
CA PRO A 132 8.99 17.48 -20.85
C PRO A 132 9.11 17.87 -19.36
N GLU A 133 10.20 17.45 -18.71
CA GLU A 133 10.46 17.76 -17.32
C GLU A 133 11.23 19.07 -17.17
N THR A 134 10.84 19.90 -16.20
CA THR A 134 11.51 21.18 -15.91
C THR A 134 12.58 21.06 -14.81
N ARG A 135 12.71 19.88 -14.18
CA ARG A 135 13.66 19.56 -13.10
C ARG A 135 14.18 18.12 -13.22
N ASP A 136 15.38 17.95 -13.77
CA ASP A 136 16.32 16.83 -13.54
C ASP A 136 15.80 15.38 -13.43
N ARG A 137 15.10 14.88 -14.47
CA ARG A 137 14.94 13.43 -14.77
C ARG A 137 14.31 12.56 -13.67
N TYR A 138 13.40 13.08 -12.86
CA TYR A 138 12.72 12.31 -11.82
C TYR A 138 11.39 11.70 -12.27
N LYS A 139 10.88 12.00 -13.48
CA LYS A 139 9.68 11.34 -14.04
C LYS A 139 9.97 9.89 -14.42
N ASN A 140 9.13 8.98 -13.92
CA ASN A 140 9.15 7.57 -14.30
C ASN A 140 7.81 7.22 -14.94
N HIS A 141 7.85 6.32 -15.92
CA HIS A 141 6.66 5.79 -16.57
C HIS A 141 5.78 4.98 -15.60
N GLY A 142 4.47 5.19 -15.65
CA GLY A 142 3.49 4.39 -14.91
C GLY A 142 2.73 5.17 -13.83
N PHE A 143 2.08 4.41 -12.94
CA PHE A 143 1.25 4.92 -11.87
C PHE A 143 2.04 5.08 -10.58
N SER A 144 1.62 5.98 -9.71
CA SER A 144 2.43 6.35 -8.57
C SER A 144 1.61 7.02 -7.48
N TYR A 145 2.00 6.73 -6.25
CA TYR A 145 1.61 7.48 -5.05
C TYR A 145 0.09 7.41 -4.84
N PRO A 146 -0.47 6.18 -4.77
CA PRO A 146 -1.89 6.01 -4.51
C PRO A 146 -2.24 6.56 -3.13
N THR A 147 -3.44 7.10 -3.04
CA THR A 147 -4.16 7.38 -1.81
C THR A 147 -5.61 6.96 -2.00
N ALA A 148 -6.27 6.54 -0.94
CA ALA A 148 -7.66 6.12 -1.04
C ALA A 148 -8.50 6.59 0.14
N VAL A 149 -9.80 6.71 -0.10
CA VAL A 149 -10.80 6.96 0.95
C VAL A 149 -12.03 6.12 0.66
N GLN A 150 -12.61 5.53 1.69
CA GLN A 150 -13.90 4.87 1.58
C GLN A 150 -15.00 5.93 1.68
N VAL A 151 -15.90 5.96 0.71
CA VAL A 151 -17.12 6.77 0.73
C VAL A 151 -18.28 5.83 0.45
N GLU A 152 -19.12 5.63 1.46
CA GLU A 152 -20.25 4.69 1.41
C GLU A 152 -19.81 3.28 0.96
N GLY A 153 -20.46 2.73 -0.06
CA GLY A 153 -20.17 1.42 -0.64
C GLY A 153 -19.00 1.40 -1.64
N SER A 154 -18.21 2.48 -1.72
CA SER A 154 -17.14 2.63 -2.71
C SER A 154 -15.81 3.02 -2.09
N LEU A 155 -14.73 2.60 -2.75
CA LEU A 155 -13.38 3.06 -2.53
C LEU A 155 -13.00 4.04 -3.65
N ILE A 156 -12.66 5.28 -3.26
CA ILE A 156 -12.16 6.31 -4.18
C ILE A 156 -10.65 6.31 -4.07
N VAL A 157 -9.95 6.01 -5.17
CA VAL A 157 -8.49 5.88 -5.23
C VAL A 157 -7.92 6.95 -6.14
N ALA A 158 -7.14 7.87 -5.60
CA ALA A 158 -6.39 8.85 -6.39
C ALA A 158 -4.94 8.42 -6.55
N TYR A 159 -4.36 8.66 -7.72
CA TYR A 159 -2.96 8.34 -8.01
C TYR A 159 -2.43 9.21 -9.15
N SER A 160 -1.12 9.40 -9.19
CA SER A 160 -0.47 10.05 -10.32
C SER A 160 -0.15 9.07 -11.44
N GLU A 161 -0.20 9.52 -12.69
CA GLU A 161 0.40 8.87 -13.86
C GLU A 161 1.57 9.73 -14.34
N ASN A 162 2.72 9.10 -14.56
CA ASN A 162 3.98 9.71 -15.03
C ASN A 162 4.49 10.89 -14.18
N LYS A 163 3.91 11.10 -12.99
CA LYS A 163 4.06 12.29 -12.13
C LYS A 163 3.57 13.59 -12.78
N GLU A 164 2.55 13.50 -13.62
CA GLU A 164 2.03 14.63 -14.40
C GLU A 164 0.53 14.79 -14.24
N ASN A 165 -0.19 13.71 -14.48
CA ASN A 165 -1.65 13.69 -14.39
C ASN A 165 -2.06 13.03 -13.08
N ILE A 166 -3.11 13.57 -12.46
CA ILE A 166 -3.78 12.91 -11.35
C ILE A 166 -5.04 12.24 -11.89
N TRP A 167 -5.16 10.95 -11.60
CA TRP A 167 -6.31 10.13 -11.93
C TRP A 167 -7.05 9.72 -10.67
N VAL A 168 -8.34 9.45 -10.83
CA VAL A 168 -9.21 8.91 -9.77
C VAL A 168 -9.93 7.69 -10.33
N SER A 169 -9.82 6.56 -9.61
CA SER A 169 -10.63 5.37 -9.83
C SER A 169 -11.66 5.25 -8.72
N VAL A 170 -12.89 4.90 -9.08
CA VAL A 170 -13.96 4.57 -8.13
C VAL A 170 -14.26 3.09 -8.26
N VAL A 171 -14.11 2.35 -7.16
CA VAL A 171 -14.29 0.90 -7.12
C VAL A 171 -15.36 0.57 -6.09
N LYS A 172 -16.42 -0.15 -6.48
CA LYS A 172 -17.40 -0.61 -5.50
C LYS A 172 -16.76 -1.67 -4.61
N ILE A 173 -17.02 -1.61 -3.31
CA ILE A 173 -16.42 -2.52 -2.33
C ILE A 173 -16.80 -3.98 -2.61
N GLN A 174 -18.04 -4.21 -3.07
CA GLN A 174 -18.53 -5.54 -3.45
C GLN A 174 -17.80 -6.15 -4.66
N ASP A 175 -17.11 -5.33 -5.47
CA ASP A 175 -16.38 -5.79 -6.66
C ASP A 175 -14.88 -5.99 -6.36
N LEU A 176 -14.48 -5.84 -5.09
CA LEU A 176 -13.09 -6.05 -4.68
C LEU A 176 -12.70 -7.53 -4.78
N PRO A 177 -11.43 -7.83 -5.12
CA PRO A 177 -10.96 -9.20 -5.32
C PRO A 177 -11.31 -10.14 -4.16
N GLU A 178 -11.79 -11.32 -4.49
CA GLU A 178 -12.05 -12.41 -3.55
C GLU A 178 -11.04 -13.55 -3.73
N GLU A 179 -10.83 -14.33 -2.67
CA GLU A 179 -10.04 -15.54 -2.78
C GLU A 179 -10.82 -16.55 -3.62
N LEU A 180 -10.14 -17.18 -4.58
CA LEU A 180 -10.75 -18.28 -5.34
C LEU A 180 -11.00 -19.44 -4.37
N SER A 181 -12.25 -19.90 -4.30
CA SER A 181 -12.58 -21.15 -3.61
C SER A 181 -11.89 -22.30 -4.33
N THR A 182 -10.88 -22.88 -3.69
CA THR A 182 -10.20 -24.11 -4.11
C THR A 182 -11.05 -25.33 -3.82
#